data_AF-A0A0S7YUS8-F1
#
_entry.id   AF-A0A0S7YUS8-F1
#
_cell.length_a   1.000
_cell.length_b   1.000
_cell.length_c   1.000
_cell.angle_alpha   90.00
_cell.angle_beta   90.00
_cell.angle_gamma   90.00
#
_symmetry.space_group_name_H-M   'P 1'
#
loop_
_entity.id
_entity.type
_entity.pdbx_description
1 polymer ?
#
loop_
_entity_poly.entity_id
_entity_poly.type
_entity_poly.pdbx_seq_one_letter_code
_entity_poly.pdbx_strand_id
1 'polypeptide(L)'
;LVDEQGKHPAPFTLVTAADVSDGRWKFNPAVADSLDIDPAYGQRFLQHYTRQLRQGGKYDLTIWPYHAMLGGIGHALVSAVEEAIFFHGLARCSQPAFQIKGGHPFTENYSVLRPEVLEDPRGKPLAANNTALLSMLQQYDAVFVAGQAKSHCVAWTIEDLRSEIEAADPQLAQKVYLLEDCSSPVVIPGVIDYSDPAEAAFRRFADAGMHVVRSTDPLADLPGIDL
;
A
#
# COMPACT_ATOMS: atom_id res chain seq x y z
N LEU A 1 -12.00 -16.60 3.84
CA LEU A 1 -11.32 -17.71 4.54
C LEU A 1 -12.28 -18.33 5.53
N VAL A 2 -12.20 -19.64 5.74
CA VAL A 2 -12.92 -20.36 6.82
C VAL A 2 -12.00 -21.39 7.46
N ASP A 3 -12.21 -21.68 8.74
CA ASP A 3 -11.59 -22.81 9.44
C ASP A 3 -12.32 -24.14 9.16
N GLU A 4 -11.93 -25.21 9.85
CA GLU A 4 -12.55 -26.53 9.72
C GLU A 4 -14.02 -26.56 10.16
N GLN A 5 -14.45 -25.65 11.03
CA GLN A 5 -15.83 -25.51 11.48
C GLN A 5 -16.63 -24.52 10.62
N GLY A 6 -16.04 -23.99 9.55
CA GLY A 6 -16.68 -23.02 8.66
C GLY A 6 -16.71 -21.58 9.19
N LYS A 7 -15.97 -21.27 10.27
CA LYS A 7 -15.94 -19.93 10.86
C LYS A 7 -14.89 -19.05 10.21
N HIS A 8 -15.18 -17.76 10.10
CA HIS A 8 -14.26 -16.76 9.55
C HIS A 8 -13.18 -16.35 10.57
N PRO A 9 -11.96 -16.00 10.11
CA PRO A 9 -10.96 -15.37 10.97
C PRO A 9 -11.50 -14.04 11.53
N ALA A 10 -11.13 -13.73 12.77
CA ALA A 10 -11.40 -12.42 13.35
C ALA A 10 -10.61 -11.33 12.61
N PRO A 11 -11.07 -10.07 12.62
CA PRO A 11 -10.25 -8.95 12.15
C PRO A 11 -8.88 -8.93 12.84
N PHE A 12 -7.88 -8.47 12.11
CA PHE A 12 -6.46 -8.42 12.45
C PHE A 12 -5.78 -9.79 12.60
N THR A 13 -6.45 -10.88 12.21
CA THR A 13 -5.79 -12.18 12.08
C THR A 13 -4.70 -12.10 11.00
N LEU A 14 -3.48 -12.50 11.35
CA LEU A 14 -2.40 -12.74 10.41
C LEU A 14 -2.47 -14.20 9.94
N VAL A 15 -2.62 -14.39 8.63
CA VAL A 15 -2.71 -15.71 7.99
C VAL A 15 -1.40 -15.99 7.25
N THR A 16 -0.62 -16.91 7.79
CA THR A 16 0.66 -17.31 7.21
C THR A 16 0.47 -18.33 6.08
N ALA A 17 1.50 -18.49 5.25
CA ALA A 17 1.54 -19.60 4.27
C ALA A 17 1.46 -20.98 4.94
N ALA A 18 1.98 -21.12 6.18
CA ALA A 18 1.89 -22.36 6.94
C ALA A 18 0.45 -22.65 7.37
N ASP A 19 -0.28 -21.64 7.88
CA ASP A 19 -1.69 -21.81 8.29
C ASP A 19 -2.57 -22.31 7.14
N VAL A 20 -2.30 -21.86 5.92
CA VAL A 20 -3.03 -22.32 4.72
C VAL A 20 -2.59 -23.73 4.30
N SER A 21 -1.29 -24.02 4.36
CA SER A 21 -0.73 -25.34 4.03
C SER A 21 -1.25 -26.43 4.98
N ASP A 22 -1.32 -26.13 6.27
CA ASP A 22 -1.76 -27.04 7.32
C ASP A 22 -3.30 -27.14 7.38
N GLY A 23 -4.01 -26.35 6.56
CA GLY A 23 -5.46 -26.38 6.47
C GLY A 23 -6.18 -25.66 7.62
N ARG A 24 -5.47 -24.93 8.48
CA ARG A 24 -6.06 -24.08 9.52
C ARG A 24 -6.98 -23.02 8.90
N TRP A 25 -6.56 -22.44 7.77
CA TRP A 25 -7.40 -21.53 6.99
C TRP A 25 -7.55 -22.02 5.55
N LYS A 26 -8.81 -22.14 5.10
CA LYS A 26 -9.17 -22.59 3.76
C LYS A 26 -9.95 -21.50 3.02
N PHE A 27 -9.95 -21.59 1.69
CA PHE A 27 -10.82 -20.78 0.85
C PHE A 27 -12.29 -21.04 1.21
N ASN A 28 -13.11 -19.98 1.22
CA ASN A 28 -14.54 -20.11 1.51
C ASN A 28 -15.29 -20.48 0.22
N PRO A 29 -15.81 -21.70 0.05
CA PRO A 29 -16.50 -22.07 -1.18
C PRO A 29 -17.76 -21.24 -1.44
N ALA A 30 -18.36 -20.63 -0.40
CA ALA A 30 -19.58 -19.83 -0.54
C ALA A 30 -19.39 -18.54 -1.36
N VAL A 31 -18.15 -18.06 -1.55
CA VAL A 31 -17.87 -16.87 -2.38
C VAL A 31 -17.43 -17.22 -3.81
N ALA A 32 -17.29 -18.51 -4.12
CA ALA A 32 -16.78 -18.99 -5.41
C ALA A 32 -17.61 -18.48 -6.60
N ASP A 33 -18.94 -18.59 -6.50
CA ASP A 33 -19.87 -18.15 -7.53
C ASP A 33 -19.78 -16.65 -7.79
N SER A 34 -19.69 -15.84 -6.72
CA SER A 34 -19.57 -14.37 -6.83
C SER A 34 -18.24 -13.91 -7.45
N LEU A 35 -17.22 -14.77 -7.37
CA LEU A 35 -15.89 -14.53 -7.91
C LEU A 35 -15.67 -15.21 -9.28
N ASP A 36 -16.70 -15.89 -9.80
CA ASP A 36 -16.66 -16.65 -11.06
C ASP A 36 -15.47 -17.65 -11.13
N ILE A 37 -15.27 -18.40 -10.04
CA ILE A 37 -14.19 -19.40 -9.95
C ILE A 37 -14.66 -20.72 -9.34
N ASP A 38 -13.94 -21.79 -9.66
CA ASP A 38 -14.07 -23.08 -8.97
C ASP A 38 -13.46 -23.03 -7.55
N PRO A 39 -14.10 -23.61 -6.52
CA PRO A 39 -13.55 -23.63 -5.15
C PRO A 39 -12.15 -24.25 -5.03
N ALA A 40 -11.83 -25.30 -5.80
CA ALA A 40 -10.49 -25.89 -5.76
C ALA A 40 -9.45 -24.96 -6.39
N TYR A 41 -9.83 -24.19 -7.41
CA TYR A 41 -9.00 -23.07 -7.89
C TYR A 41 -8.82 -22.00 -6.81
N GLY A 42 -9.87 -21.58 -6.11
CA GLY A 42 -9.77 -20.62 -5.00
C GLY A 42 -8.82 -21.07 -3.90
N GLN A 43 -8.81 -22.36 -3.54
CA GLN A 43 -7.86 -22.91 -2.58
C GLN A 43 -6.41 -22.87 -3.09
N ARG A 44 -6.17 -23.24 -4.35
CA ARG A 44 -4.83 -23.13 -4.97
C ARG A 44 -4.37 -21.67 -5.05
N PHE A 45 -5.30 -20.76 -5.35
CA PHE A 45 -5.05 -19.33 -5.36
C PHE A 45 -4.56 -18.84 -4.00
N LEU A 46 -5.28 -19.20 -2.92
CA LEU A 46 -4.90 -18.82 -1.56
C LEU A 46 -3.49 -19.34 -1.17
N GLN A 47 -3.17 -20.58 -1.53
CA GLN A 47 -1.85 -21.18 -1.30
C GLN A 47 -0.75 -20.48 -2.10
N HIS A 48 -1.02 -20.09 -3.34
CA HIS A 48 -0.10 -19.30 -4.15
C HIS A 48 0.11 -17.91 -3.54
N TYR A 49 -0.98 -17.21 -3.27
CA TYR A 49 -0.96 -15.83 -2.75
C TYR A 49 -0.14 -15.72 -1.46
N THR A 50 -0.44 -16.53 -0.45
CA THR A 50 0.29 -16.50 0.82
C THR A 50 1.76 -16.89 0.69
N ARG A 51 2.12 -17.79 -0.25
CA ARG A 51 3.53 -18.09 -0.56
C ARG A 51 4.23 -16.91 -1.25
N GLN A 52 3.56 -16.24 -2.19
CA GLN A 52 4.11 -15.06 -2.87
C GLN A 52 4.36 -13.90 -1.90
N LEU A 53 3.42 -13.63 -0.98
CA LEU A 53 3.61 -12.63 0.08
C LEU A 53 4.88 -12.90 0.89
N ARG A 54 5.04 -14.13 1.38
CA ARG A 54 6.21 -14.55 2.15
C ARG A 54 7.51 -14.44 1.36
N GLN A 55 7.51 -14.85 0.08
CA GLN A 55 8.69 -14.77 -0.79
C GLN A 55 9.09 -13.34 -1.11
N GLY A 56 8.11 -12.46 -1.29
CA GLY A 56 8.33 -11.03 -1.56
C GLY A 56 8.68 -10.20 -0.33
N GLY A 57 8.79 -10.81 0.86
CA GLY A 57 9.02 -10.09 2.12
C GLY A 57 7.89 -9.12 2.49
N LYS A 58 6.69 -9.32 1.93
CA LYS A 58 5.48 -8.57 2.29
C LYS A 58 4.94 -9.08 3.63
N TYR A 59 3.95 -8.37 4.19
CA TYR A 59 3.25 -8.84 5.37
C TYR A 59 2.53 -10.16 5.09
N ASP A 60 2.35 -10.99 6.12
CA ASP A 60 1.40 -12.10 6.04
C ASP A 60 -0.01 -11.57 5.70
N LEU A 61 -0.86 -12.43 5.15
CA LEU A 61 -2.22 -12.05 4.75
C LEU A 61 -2.99 -11.56 5.98
N THR A 62 -3.16 -10.25 6.07
CA THR A 62 -3.83 -9.59 7.20
C THR A 62 -5.31 -9.46 6.91
N ILE A 63 -6.15 -9.95 7.82
CA ILE A 63 -7.60 -9.84 7.71
C ILE A 63 -8.06 -8.49 8.26
N TRP A 64 -8.26 -7.49 7.41
CA TRP A 64 -8.76 -6.19 7.86
C TRP A 64 -10.29 -6.21 8.10
N PRO A 65 -10.81 -5.38 9.03
CA PRO A 65 -12.21 -4.99 8.99
C PRO A 65 -12.57 -4.40 7.63
N TYR A 66 -13.83 -4.46 7.20
CA TYR A 66 -14.26 -3.76 5.99
C TYR A 66 -14.00 -2.25 6.12
N HIS A 67 -13.31 -1.69 5.13
CA HIS A 67 -12.91 -0.29 5.09
C HIS A 67 -12.79 0.17 3.64
N ALA A 68 -12.83 1.49 3.41
CA ALA A 68 -12.65 2.10 2.09
C ALA A 68 -13.50 1.49 0.96
N MET A 69 -14.70 1.01 1.26
CA MET A 69 -15.61 0.42 0.26
C MET A 69 -16.02 1.47 -0.77
N LEU A 70 -15.72 1.22 -2.05
CA LEU A 70 -16.00 2.15 -3.14
C LEU A 70 -17.47 2.59 -3.14
N GLY A 71 -17.69 3.90 -3.16
CA GLY A 71 -19.02 4.52 -3.08
C GLY A 71 -19.56 4.71 -1.65
N GLY A 72 -18.89 4.17 -0.64
CA GLY A 72 -19.22 4.40 0.77
C GLY A 72 -18.48 5.61 1.37
N ILE A 73 -18.98 6.12 2.49
CA ILE A 73 -18.36 7.25 3.21
C ILE A 73 -16.92 6.96 3.65
N GLY A 74 -16.60 5.70 3.97
CA GLY A 74 -15.23 5.29 4.33
C GLY A 74 -14.23 5.34 3.16
N HIS A 75 -14.70 5.47 1.92
CA HIS A 75 -13.86 5.65 0.73
C HIS A 75 -13.67 7.15 0.38
N ALA A 76 -14.52 8.04 0.89
CA ALA A 76 -14.40 9.46 0.62
C ALA A 76 -13.15 10.04 1.31
N LEU A 77 -12.58 11.07 0.69
CA LEU A 77 -11.57 11.90 1.36
C LEU A 77 -12.21 12.62 2.55
N VAL A 78 -11.43 12.78 3.62
CA VAL A 78 -11.84 13.64 4.74
C VAL A 78 -11.97 15.09 4.23
N SER A 79 -13.02 15.79 4.65
CA SER A 79 -13.39 17.09 4.07
C SER A 79 -12.27 18.13 4.13
N ALA A 80 -11.47 18.14 5.20
CA ALA A 80 -10.34 19.06 5.33
C ALA A 80 -9.24 18.85 4.26
N VAL A 81 -9.02 17.60 3.82
CA VAL A 81 -8.04 17.29 2.77
C VAL A 81 -8.63 17.60 1.40
N GLU A 82 -9.90 17.27 1.18
CA GLU A 82 -10.60 17.58 -0.07
C GLU A 82 -10.65 19.10 -0.33
N GLU A 83 -10.98 19.90 0.69
CA GLU A 83 -10.99 21.35 0.60
C GLU A 83 -9.60 21.92 0.29
N ALA A 84 -8.54 21.40 0.93
CA ALA A 84 -7.16 21.81 0.67
C ALA A 84 -6.74 21.52 -0.77
N ILE A 85 -7.11 20.34 -1.30
CA ILE A 85 -6.87 19.96 -2.70
C ILE A 85 -7.60 20.90 -3.66
N PHE A 86 -8.88 21.19 -3.39
CA PHE A 86 -9.68 22.10 -4.19
C PHE A 86 -9.08 23.52 -4.22
N PHE A 87 -8.76 24.06 -3.05
CA PHE A 87 -8.13 25.39 -2.94
C PHE A 87 -6.79 25.45 -3.66
N HIS A 88 -5.92 24.47 -3.45
CA HIS A 88 -4.62 24.39 -4.13
C HIS A 88 -4.78 24.34 -5.64
N GLY A 89 -5.73 23.55 -6.15
CA GLY A 89 -5.99 23.43 -7.57
C GLY A 89 -6.38 24.76 -8.21
N LEU A 90 -7.24 25.53 -7.53
CA LEU A 90 -7.61 26.89 -7.97
C LEU A 90 -6.43 27.87 -7.87
N ALA A 91 -5.71 27.90 -6.74
CA ALA A 91 -4.63 28.86 -6.49
C ALA A 91 -3.40 28.63 -7.38
N ARG A 92 -3.15 27.39 -7.79
CA ARG A 92 -2.00 27.00 -8.63
C ARG A 92 -2.38 26.72 -10.08
N CYS A 93 -3.64 26.86 -10.45
CA CYS A 93 -4.17 26.50 -11.77
C CYS A 93 -3.74 25.08 -12.19
N SER A 94 -3.77 24.13 -11.24
CA SER A 94 -3.27 22.78 -11.43
C SER A 94 -4.37 21.77 -11.11
N GLN A 95 -4.60 20.83 -12.01
CA GLN A 95 -5.62 19.80 -11.83
C GLN A 95 -5.10 18.68 -10.93
N PRO A 96 -5.73 18.42 -9.76
CA PRO A 96 -5.37 17.27 -8.94
C PRO A 96 -5.60 15.96 -9.69
N ALA A 97 -4.64 15.04 -9.58
CA ALA A 97 -4.73 13.69 -10.13
C ALA A 97 -5.09 12.69 -9.02
N PHE A 98 -6.26 12.07 -9.11
CA PHE A 98 -6.70 11.04 -8.17
C PHE A 98 -6.36 9.64 -8.69
N GLN A 99 -5.72 8.83 -7.85
CA GLN A 99 -5.35 7.45 -8.15
C GLN A 99 -6.10 6.51 -7.21
N ILE A 100 -6.89 5.60 -7.76
CA ILE A 100 -7.62 4.57 -6.99
C ILE A 100 -6.83 3.26 -7.07
N LYS A 101 -6.69 2.56 -5.93
CA LYS A 101 -5.99 1.28 -5.80
C LYS A 101 -6.87 0.26 -5.06
N GLY A 102 -6.51 -1.03 -5.13
CA GLY A 102 -7.24 -2.09 -4.42
C GLY A 102 -8.52 -2.54 -5.11
N GLY A 103 -8.64 -2.32 -6.42
CA GLY A 103 -9.85 -2.68 -7.19
C GLY A 103 -9.95 -4.14 -7.59
N HIS A 104 -8.87 -4.94 -7.48
CA HIS A 104 -8.87 -6.34 -7.88
C HIS A 104 -9.08 -7.26 -6.67
N PRO A 105 -10.12 -8.12 -6.65
CA PRO A 105 -10.53 -8.86 -5.45
C PRO A 105 -9.53 -9.94 -4.99
N PHE A 106 -8.58 -10.30 -5.84
CA PHE A 106 -7.60 -11.37 -5.59
C PHE A 106 -6.21 -10.89 -5.21
N THR A 107 -5.99 -9.58 -5.03
CA THR A 107 -4.68 -9.07 -4.62
C THR A 107 -4.83 -7.76 -3.84
N GLU A 108 -4.11 -7.65 -2.73
CA GLU A 108 -4.01 -6.40 -1.98
C GLU A 108 -3.09 -5.43 -2.71
N ASN A 109 -3.29 -4.14 -2.47
CA ASN A 109 -2.62 -3.04 -3.15
C ASN A 109 -2.28 -1.94 -2.15
N TYR A 110 -1.44 -2.22 -1.14
CA TYR A 110 -1.01 -1.19 -0.18
C TYR A 110 -0.32 -0.02 -0.88
N SER A 111 0.69 -0.33 -1.69
CA SER A 111 1.32 0.64 -2.58
C SER A 111 0.34 1.10 -3.64
N VAL A 112 0.34 2.40 -3.98
CA VAL A 112 -0.43 2.89 -5.14
C VAL A 112 0.24 2.53 -6.48
N LEU A 113 1.50 2.09 -6.44
CA LEU A 113 2.32 1.83 -7.63
C LEU A 113 2.23 0.38 -8.09
N ARG A 114 2.06 -0.57 -7.16
CA ARG A 114 2.10 -2.00 -7.48
C ARG A 114 1.24 -2.86 -6.53
N PRO A 115 0.48 -3.83 -7.06
CA PRO A 115 -0.18 -4.87 -6.26
C PRO A 115 0.82 -5.78 -5.54
N GLU A 116 0.44 -6.37 -4.40
CA GLU A 116 1.33 -7.28 -3.66
C GLU A 116 1.67 -8.55 -4.46
N VAL A 117 0.69 -9.08 -5.19
CA VAL A 117 0.86 -10.23 -6.09
C VAL A 117 0.32 -9.89 -7.47
N LEU A 118 1.16 -10.07 -8.49
CA LEU A 118 0.86 -9.68 -9.88
C LEU A 118 0.17 -10.78 -10.69
N GLU A 119 0.41 -12.04 -10.35
CA GLU A 119 -0.01 -13.18 -11.16
C GLU A 119 -0.71 -14.25 -10.33
N ASP A 120 -1.65 -14.92 -10.95
CA ASP A 120 -2.35 -16.07 -10.39
C ASP A 120 -1.47 -17.34 -10.41
N PRO A 121 -1.94 -18.48 -9.84
CA PRO A 121 -1.19 -19.74 -9.86
C PRO A 121 -0.89 -20.32 -11.24
N ARG A 122 -1.51 -19.79 -12.31
CA ARG A 122 -1.34 -20.19 -13.71
C ARG A 122 -0.47 -19.19 -14.49
N GLY A 123 0.07 -18.16 -13.84
CA GLY A 123 0.85 -17.10 -14.49
C GLY A 123 -0.02 -16.07 -15.24
N LYS A 124 -1.34 -16.03 -15.00
CA LYS A 124 -2.20 -15.01 -15.58
C LYS A 124 -2.07 -13.72 -14.76
N PRO A 125 -1.88 -12.55 -15.39
CA PRO A 125 -1.87 -11.27 -14.70
C PRO A 125 -3.20 -11.00 -13.96
N LEU A 126 -3.10 -10.54 -12.72
CA LEU A 126 -4.20 -10.09 -11.86
C LEU A 126 -4.42 -8.59 -12.03
N ALA A 127 -3.35 -7.83 -11.84
CA ALA A 127 -3.33 -6.38 -11.95
C ALA A 127 -1.96 -5.94 -12.46
N ALA A 128 -1.89 -4.72 -12.98
CA ALA A 128 -0.67 -4.14 -13.53
C ALA A 128 -0.09 -3.07 -12.61
N ASN A 129 1.22 -2.84 -12.72
CA ASN A 129 1.86 -1.70 -12.08
C ASN A 129 1.32 -0.39 -12.66
N ASN A 130 1.24 0.65 -11.84
CA ASN A 130 0.84 2.00 -12.26
C ASN A 130 2.05 2.74 -12.85
N THR A 131 2.49 2.29 -14.03
CA THR A 131 3.64 2.88 -14.74
C THR A 131 3.40 4.34 -15.12
N ALA A 132 2.14 4.73 -15.38
CA ALA A 132 1.79 6.11 -15.66
C ALA A 132 2.08 7.04 -14.46
N LEU A 133 1.71 6.62 -13.24
CA LEU A 133 2.03 7.39 -12.04
C LEU A 133 3.53 7.41 -11.77
N LEU A 134 4.23 6.29 -11.95
CA LEU A 134 5.70 6.25 -11.82
C LEU A 134 6.38 7.25 -12.76
N SER A 135 6.04 7.23 -14.05
CA SER A 135 6.59 8.16 -15.04
C SER A 135 6.24 9.61 -14.72
N MET A 136 5.04 9.87 -14.21
CA MET A 136 4.64 11.21 -13.75
C MET A 136 5.51 11.69 -12.58
N LEU A 137 5.70 10.86 -11.55
CA LEU A 137 6.48 11.23 -10.36
C LEU A 137 7.94 11.54 -10.69
N GLN A 138 8.55 10.80 -11.63
CA GLN A 138 9.94 11.01 -12.06
C GLN A 138 10.17 12.34 -12.80
N GLN A 139 9.11 12.96 -13.33
CA GLN A 139 9.21 14.24 -14.04
C GLN A 139 9.29 15.45 -13.10
N TYR A 140 8.95 15.29 -11.83
CA TYR A 140 8.99 16.38 -10.85
C TYR A 140 10.38 16.56 -10.26
N ASP A 141 10.72 17.80 -9.92
CA ASP A 141 11.97 18.15 -9.24
C ASP A 141 11.92 17.84 -7.73
N ALA A 142 10.71 17.83 -7.16
CA ALA A 142 10.46 17.45 -5.77
C ALA A 142 9.12 16.70 -5.64
N VAL A 143 9.12 15.63 -4.86
CA VAL A 143 7.95 14.79 -4.56
C VAL A 143 7.81 14.68 -3.05
N PHE A 144 6.76 15.30 -2.50
CA PHE A 144 6.42 15.20 -1.08
C PHE A 144 5.42 14.06 -0.86
N VAL A 145 5.70 13.20 0.13
CA VAL A 145 4.87 12.05 0.49
C VAL A 145 4.36 12.22 1.91
N ALA A 146 3.04 12.16 2.07
CA ALA A 146 2.33 12.22 3.33
C ALA A 146 1.11 11.28 3.30
N GLY A 147 0.53 11.00 4.46
CA GLY A 147 -0.74 10.29 4.58
C GLY A 147 -0.68 9.03 5.43
N GLN A 148 -1.63 8.12 5.20
CA GLN A 148 -1.84 6.98 6.09
C GLN A 148 -2.01 5.65 5.33
N ALA A 149 -1.56 4.53 5.90
CA ALA A 149 -0.75 4.44 7.11
C ALA A 149 0.76 4.49 6.80
N LYS A 150 1.55 5.17 7.64
CA LYS A 150 3.03 5.26 7.60
C LYS A 150 3.65 3.87 7.47
N SER A 151 3.13 2.91 8.23
CA SER A 151 3.54 1.50 8.26
C SER A 151 3.12 0.64 7.04
N HIS A 152 2.13 1.06 6.25
CA HIS A 152 1.53 0.21 5.21
C HIS A 152 1.50 0.95 3.87
N CYS A 153 0.39 1.61 3.53
CA CYS A 153 0.22 2.26 2.23
C CYS A 153 1.37 3.22 1.88
N VAL A 154 1.82 4.03 2.86
CA VAL A 154 2.93 4.97 2.67
C VAL A 154 4.24 4.22 2.51
N ALA A 155 4.62 3.37 3.48
CA ALA A 155 5.85 2.59 3.41
C ALA A 155 5.97 1.75 2.12
N TRP A 156 4.92 1.04 1.71
CA TRP A 156 4.96 0.22 0.51
C TRP A 156 4.98 1.04 -0.78
N THR A 157 4.32 2.20 -0.81
CA THR A 157 4.44 3.12 -1.95
C THR A 157 5.87 3.63 -2.09
N ILE A 158 6.50 4.02 -0.98
CA ILE A 158 7.88 4.52 -0.99
C ILE A 158 8.87 3.40 -1.32
N GLU A 159 8.67 2.18 -0.80
CA GLU A 159 9.53 1.05 -1.12
C GLU A 159 9.48 0.67 -2.60
N ASP A 160 8.30 0.65 -3.21
CA ASP A 160 8.18 0.40 -4.64
C ASP A 160 8.79 1.56 -5.46
N LEU A 161 8.57 2.83 -5.07
CA LEU A 161 9.21 3.98 -5.71
C LEU A 161 10.74 3.91 -5.59
N ARG A 162 11.26 3.56 -4.41
CA ARG A 162 12.70 3.37 -4.14
C ARG A 162 13.28 2.31 -5.05
N SER A 163 12.59 1.18 -5.23
CA SER A 163 13.03 0.09 -6.09
C SER A 163 13.12 0.53 -7.56
N GLU A 164 12.15 1.32 -8.03
CA GLU A 164 12.15 1.88 -9.39
C GLU A 164 13.25 2.95 -9.57
N ILE A 165 13.45 3.81 -8.55
CA ILE A 165 14.54 4.79 -8.53
C ILE A 165 15.90 4.10 -8.58
N GLU A 166 16.13 3.07 -7.77
CA GLU A 166 17.38 2.32 -7.72
C GLU A 166 17.69 1.65 -9.07
N ALA A 167 16.67 1.16 -9.78
CA ALA A 167 16.81 0.56 -11.09
C ALA A 167 17.06 1.59 -12.22
N ALA A 168 16.56 2.82 -12.08
CA ALA A 168 16.66 3.87 -13.09
C ALA A 168 17.86 4.80 -12.89
N ASP A 169 17.89 5.52 -11.76
CA ASP A 169 18.97 6.42 -11.34
C ASP A 169 18.85 6.68 -9.83
N PRO A 170 19.75 6.12 -8.99
CA PRO A 170 19.72 6.31 -7.55
C PRO A 170 19.73 7.78 -7.08
N GLN A 171 20.20 8.73 -7.90
CA GLN A 171 20.19 10.15 -7.54
C GLN A 171 18.77 10.72 -7.45
N LEU A 172 17.78 10.11 -8.11
CA LEU A 172 16.38 10.54 -8.03
C LEU A 172 15.80 10.42 -6.61
N ALA A 173 16.42 9.64 -5.72
CA ALA A 173 16.02 9.56 -4.31
C ALA A 173 16.06 10.93 -3.62
N GLN A 174 17.00 11.80 -4.01
CA GLN A 174 17.17 13.15 -3.45
C GLN A 174 15.99 14.09 -3.79
N LYS A 175 15.12 13.70 -4.72
CA LYS A 175 13.90 14.44 -5.04
C LYS A 175 12.72 14.07 -4.14
N VAL A 176 12.86 13.07 -3.27
CA VAL A 176 11.74 12.53 -2.48
C VAL A 176 11.83 13.03 -1.03
N TYR A 177 10.75 13.66 -0.57
CA TYR A 177 10.61 14.21 0.77
C TYR A 177 9.46 13.52 1.51
N LEU A 178 9.75 12.92 2.65
CA LEU A 178 8.81 12.17 3.46
C LEU A 178 8.39 13.04 4.65
N LEU A 179 7.12 13.45 4.68
CA LEU A 179 6.57 14.27 5.76
C LEU A 179 6.25 13.38 6.97
N GLU A 180 7.14 13.35 7.95
CA GLU A 180 7.02 12.46 9.11
C GLU A 180 5.86 12.84 10.03
N ASP A 181 5.58 14.14 10.18
CA ASP A 181 4.53 14.70 11.02
C ASP A 181 3.17 14.74 10.31
N CYS A 182 3.14 14.44 9.01
CA CYS A 182 1.92 14.22 8.23
C CYS A 182 1.66 12.74 7.92
N SER A 183 2.26 11.82 8.69
CA SER A 183 2.09 10.38 8.51
C SER A 183 1.97 9.66 9.86
N SER A 184 1.05 8.70 9.99
CA SER A 184 0.90 7.91 11.23
C SER A 184 0.86 6.40 10.96
N PRO A 185 1.47 5.56 11.83
CA PRO A 185 1.42 4.11 11.70
C PRO A 185 0.04 3.55 12.05
N VAL A 186 -0.21 2.28 11.68
CA VAL A 186 -1.34 1.53 12.23
C VAL A 186 -1.02 1.13 13.66
N VAL A 187 -1.87 1.55 14.59
CA VAL A 187 -1.81 1.13 16.00
C VAL A 187 -3.19 0.64 16.41
N ILE A 188 -3.26 -0.62 16.85
CA ILE A 188 -4.49 -1.25 17.32
C ILE A 188 -4.27 -1.61 18.79
N PRO A 189 -4.87 -0.85 19.73
CA PRO A 189 -4.64 -1.04 21.16
C PRO A 189 -4.87 -2.48 21.61
N GLY A 190 -3.87 -3.07 22.26
CA GLY A 190 -3.92 -4.44 22.78
C GLY A 190 -3.82 -5.55 21.73
N VAL A 191 -3.64 -5.20 20.44
CA VAL A 191 -3.52 -6.17 19.35
C VAL A 191 -2.16 -6.07 18.67
N ILE A 192 -1.82 -4.92 18.08
CA ILE A 192 -0.57 -4.74 17.35
C ILE A 192 -0.21 -3.25 17.24
N ASP A 193 1.09 -2.97 17.25
CA ASP A 193 1.64 -1.63 17.08
C ASP A 193 2.72 -1.66 15.99
N TYR A 194 2.48 -0.96 14.88
CA TYR A 194 3.42 -0.86 13.76
C TYR A 194 4.28 0.41 13.81
N SER A 195 4.37 1.10 14.96
CA SER A 195 5.19 2.30 15.10
C SER A 195 6.67 2.03 14.82
N ASP A 196 7.26 1.05 15.48
CA ASP A 196 8.68 0.70 15.27
C ASP A 196 8.99 0.28 13.84
N PRO A 197 8.20 -0.61 13.19
CA PRO A 197 8.35 -0.91 11.77
C PRO A 197 8.23 0.31 10.85
N ALA A 198 7.34 1.26 11.15
CA ALA A 198 7.16 2.47 10.37
C ALA A 198 8.37 3.40 10.47
N GLU A 199 8.92 3.58 11.68
CA GLU A 199 10.15 4.35 11.88
C GLU A 199 11.35 3.69 11.22
N ALA A 200 11.45 2.36 11.33
CA ALA A 200 12.50 1.61 10.64
C ALA A 200 12.40 1.77 9.11
N ALA A 201 11.20 1.78 8.54
CA ALA A 201 11.01 2.03 7.11
C ALA A 201 11.49 3.42 6.69
N PHE A 202 11.11 4.47 7.42
CA PHE A 202 11.55 5.84 7.12
C PHE A 202 13.07 6.00 7.22
N ARG A 203 13.70 5.36 8.22
CA ARG A 203 15.18 5.32 8.32
C ARG A 203 15.82 4.66 7.10
N ARG A 204 15.31 3.51 6.66
CA ARG A 204 15.83 2.85 5.44
C ARG A 204 15.69 3.74 4.20
N PHE A 205 14.59 4.48 4.08
CA PHE A 205 14.38 5.41 2.96
C PHE A 205 15.34 6.59 3.01
N ALA A 206 15.60 7.12 4.20
CA ALA A 206 16.62 8.14 4.41
C ALA A 206 18.03 7.63 4.06
N ASP A 207 18.37 6.42 4.49
CA ASP A 207 19.65 5.77 4.15
C ASP A 207 19.80 5.53 2.63
N ALA A 208 18.69 5.40 1.91
CA ALA A 208 18.64 5.31 0.45
C ALA A 208 18.70 6.68 -0.26
N GLY A 209 18.83 7.79 0.48
CA GLY A 209 19.02 9.14 -0.07
C GLY A 209 17.77 10.01 -0.13
N MET A 210 16.64 9.56 0.41
CA MET A 210 15.43 10.39 0.55
C MET A 210 15.51 11.32 1.76
N HIS A 211 14.69 12.36 1.81
CA HIS A 211 14.68 13.34 2.89
C HIS A 211 13.50 13.13 3.82
N VAL A 212 13.75 12.82 5.10
CA VAL A 212 12.70 12.85 6.13
C VAL A 212 12.65 14.27 6.70
N VAL A 213 11.51 14.94 6.53
CA VAL A 213 11.33 16.36 6.87
C VAL A 213 9.98 16.57 7.55
N ARG A 214 9.77 17.75 8.14
CA ARG A 214 8.53 18.12 8.81
C ARG A 214 7.76 19.15 7.98
N SER A 215 6.44 19.14 8.11
CA SER A 215 5.54 20.09 7.44
C SER A 215 5.79 21.56 7.83
N THR A 216 6.48 21.78 8.95
CA THR A 216 6.85 23.10 9.46
C THR A 216 8.23 23.57 9.02
N ASP A 217 9.01 22.72 8.36
CA ASP A 217 10.34 23.12 7.88
C ASP A 217 10.19 24.09 6.71
N PRO A 218 10.88 25.26 6.72
CA PRO A 218 10.80 26.20 5.61
C PRO A 218 11.30 25.56 4.32
N LEU A 219 10.57 25.75 3.21
CA LEU A 219 10.97 25.18 1.90
C LEU A 219 12.39 25.61 1.48
N ALA A 220 12.81 26.83 1.86
CA ALA A 220 14.14 27.35 1.56
C ALA A 220 15.28 26.62 2.30
N ASP A 221 14.95 25.90 3.39
CA ASP A 221 15.90 25.16 4.20
C ASP A 221 15.98 23.68 3.77
N LEU A 222 15.12 23.23 2.85
CA LEU A 222 15.06 21.84 2.43
C LEU A 222 16.19 21.49 1.45
N PRO A 223 16.88 20.35 1.62
CA PRO A 223 18.01 19.98 0.77
C PRO A 223 17.59 19.84 -0.70
N GLY A 224 18.23 20.56 -1.62
CA GLY A 224 17.97 20.41 -3.06
C GLY A 224 16.77 21.18 -3.61
N ILE A 225 16.09 21.99 -2.79
CA ILE A 225 15.08 22.95 -3.25
C ILE A 225 15.75 24.33 -3.47
N ASP A 226 15.54 24.91 -4.66
CA ASP A 226 15.94 26.27 -5.00
C ASP A 226 14.68 27.10 -5.30
N LEU A 227 14.47 28.22 -4.59
CA LEU A 227 13.23 29.02 -4.59
C LEU A 227 13.42 30.40 -5.21
#